data_AF-A0A7X0P866-F1
#
_entry.id   AF-A0A7X0P866-F1
#
_cell.length_a   1.000
_cell.length_b   1.000
_cell.length_c   1.000
_cell.angle_alpha   90.00
_cell.angle_beta   90.00
_cell.angle_gamma   90.00
#
_symmetry.space_group_name_H-M   'P 1'
#
loop_
_entity.id
_entity.type
_entity.pdbx_description
1 polymer ?
#
loop_
_entity_poly.entity_id
_entity_poly.type
_entity_poly.pdbx_seq_one_letter_code
_entity_poly.pdbx_strand_id
1 'polypeptide(L)'
;MDDQQARPPYVTPERGARPVGGRHLSTERGVTESIGLAERLAPYGIRLDFIGSEARDVGSPLRRAQRVGLAAWFGYVLDRHAVLMAEGAMAGLSLADDIIGTPPTK
;
A
#
# COMPACT_ATOMS: atom_id res chain seq x y z
N MET A 1 -11.48 30.67 16.10
CA MET A 1 -12.41 29.79 15.36
C MET A 1 -11.54 28.67 14.85
N ASP A 2 -11.26 27.71 15.71
CA ASP A 2 -10.34 26.61 15.41
C ASP A 2 -11.13 25.55 14.64
N ASP A 3 -10.86 25.46 13.34
CA ASP A 3 -11.29 24.34 12.50
C ASP A 3 -10.55 23.09 12.97
N GLN A 4 -11.16 22.44 13.96
CA GLN A 4 -10.84 21.11 14.42
C GLN A 4 -11.12 20.16 13.26
N GLN A 5 -10.11 19.99 12.39
CA GLN A 5 -10.07 19.06 11.28
C GLN A 5 -10.60 17.72 11.77
N ALA A 6 -11.83 17.39 11.40
CA ALA A 6 -12.53 16.22 11.87
C ALA A 6 -11.68 14.97 11.58
N ARG A 7 -11.18 14.35 12.65
CA ARG A 7 -10.56 13.03 12.57
C ARG A 7 -11.63 12.06 12.07
N PRO A 8 -11.44 11.36 10.93
CA PRO A 8 -12.32 10.26 10.60
C PRO A 8 -12.21 9.22 11.74
N PRO A 9 -13.33 8.61 12.17
CA PRO A 9 -13.31 7.59 13.21
C PRO A 9 -12.36 6.47 12.78
N TYR A 10 -11.50 6.04 13.71
CA TYR A 10 -10.64 4.87 13.54
C TYR A 10 -11.54 3.67 13.23
N VAL A 11 -11.67 3.33 11.96
CA VAL A 11 -12.22 2.04 11.54
C VAL A 11 -11.16 1.03 11.94
N THR A 12 -11.39 0.26 13.01
CA THR A 12 -10.61 -0.96 13.28
C THR A 12 -10.98 -1.98 12.21
N PRO A 13 -10.10 -2.30 11.24
CA PRO A 13 -10.47 -3.25 10.22
C PRO A 13 -10.04 -4.63 10.73
N GLU A 14 -11.05 -5.43 11.03
CA GLU A 14 -11.01 -6.89 11.10
C GLU A 14 -10.00 -7.47 10.08
N ARG A 15 -9.06 -8.26 10.61
CA ARG A 15 -8.02 -9.09 9.96
C ARG A 15 -7.80 -8.84 8.45
N GLY A 16 -6.72 -8.15 8.12
CA GLY A 16 -6.18 -8.08 6.76
C GLY A 16 -4.72 -7.64 6.77
N ALA A 17 -3.90 -8.18 5.85
CA ALA A 17 -2.45 -7.97 5.80
C ALA A 17 -2.08 -6.63 5.16
N ARG A 18 -1.66 -5.64 5.94
CA ARG A 18 -1.32 -4.30 5.41
C ARG A 18 0.19 -4.08 5.21
N PRO A 19 0.76 -4.20 4.02
CA PRO A 19 2.19 -3.95 3.86
C PRO A 19 2.56 -2.48 4.07
N VAL A 20 3.70 -2.23 4.70
CA VAL A 20 4.26 -0.88 4.88
C VAL A 20 5.69 -0.81 4.36
N GLY A 21 5.91 0.20 3.52
CA GLY A 21 7.21 0.70 3.10
C GLY A 21 7.00 1.91 2.21
N GLY A 22 7.35 3.11 2.70
CA GLY A 22 7.23 4.34 1.92
C GLY A 22 8.13 4.28 0.68
N ARG A 23 7.52 4.06 -0.48
CA ARG A 23 8.23 4.02 -1.78
C ARG A 23 7.44 4.81 -2.82
N HIS A 24 8.15 5.33 -3.81
CA HIS A 24 7.51 5.88 -5.00
C HIS A 24 6.76 4.75 -5.70
N LEU A 25 5.44 4.89 -5.85
CA LEU A 25 4.60 3.90 -6.50
C LEU A 25 4.70 4.14 -8.01
N SER A 26 5.23 3.19 -8.78
CA SER A 26 5.31 3.25 -10.23
C SER A 26 5.04 1.88 -10.84
N THR A 27 4.72 1.84 -12.13
CA THR A 27 4.55 0.56 -12.85
C THR A 27 5.82 -0.28 -12.76
N GLU A 28 6.99 0.35 -12.95
CA GLU A 28 8.31 -0.29 -12.85
C GLU A 28 8.60 -0.91 -11.47
N ARG A 29 7.96 -0.39 -10.42
CA ARG A 29 8.08 -0.88 -9.04
C ARG A 29 6.97 -1.87 -8.67
N GLY A 30 6.21 -2.32 -9.66
CA GLY A 30 5.29 -3.43 -9.51
C GLY A 30 3.91 -3.06 -8.94
N VAL A 31 3.47 -1.81 -9.09
CA VAL A 31 2.15 -1.38 -8.59
C VAL A 31 1.02 -2.15 -9.28
N THR A 32 1.14 -2.43 -10.57
CA THR A 32 0.14 -3.17 -11.34
C THR A 32 0.00 -4.60 -10.81
N GLU A 33 1.12 -5.26 -10.57
CA GLU A 33 1.25 -6.60 -10.01
C GLU A 33 0.68 -6.65 -8.60
N SER A 34 0.95 -5.62 -7.80
CA SER A 34 0.42 -5.48 -6.45
C SER A 34 -1.10 -5.32 -6.44
N ILE A 35 -1.68 -4.53 -7.37
CA ILE A 35 -3.14 -4.42 -7.53
C ILE A 35 -3.73 -5.77 -7.96
N GLY A 36 -3.10 -6.47 -8.92
CA GLY A 36 -3.54 -7.81 -9.33
C GLY A 36 -3.45 -8.84 -8.19
N LEU A 37 -2.46 -8.71 -7.31
CA LEU A 37 -2.37 -9.51 -6.09
C LEU A 37 -3.50 -9.16 -5.11
N ALA A 38 -3.83 -7.88 -4.93
CA ALA A 38 -4.94 -7.44 -4.09
C ALA A 38 -6.28 -8.06 -4.55
N GLU A 39 -6.53 -8.10 -5.87
CA GLU A 39 -7.70 -8.77 -6.46
C GLU A 39 -7.77 -10.26 -6.12
N ARG A 40 -6.63 -10.96 -6.17
CA ARG A 40 -6.56 -12.39 -5.83
C ARG A 40 -6.71 -12.66 -4.34
N LEU A 41 -6.32 -11.71 -3.50
CA LEU A 41 -6.38 -11.82 -2.05
C LEU A 41 -7.76 -11.46 -1.48
N ALA A 42 -8.53 -10.62 -2.18
CA ALA A 42 -9.84 -10.15 -1.74
C ALA A 42 -10.84 -11.27 -1.36
N PRO A 43 -10.95 -12.40 -2.10
CA PRO A 43 -11.85 -13.50 -1.71
C PRO A 43 -11.49 -14.16 -0.38
N TYR A 44 -10.24 -14.04 0.07
CA TYR A 44 -9.75 -14.58 1.34
C TYR A 44 -9.90 -13.58 2.50
N GLY A 45 -10.54 -12.43 2.27
CA GLY A 45 -10.64 -11.33 3.24
C GLY A 45 -9.30 -10.62 3.50
N ILE A 46 -8.29 -10.83 2.65
CA ILE A 46 -6.98 -10.20 2.79
C ILE A 46 -6.97 -8.94 1.92
N ARG A 47 -6.78 -7.78 2.54
CA ARG A 47 -6.67 -6.48 1.87
C ARG A 47 -5.22 -6.05 1.78
N LEU A 48 -4.81 -5.52 0.62
CA LEU A 48 -3.50 -4.91 0.41
C LEU A 48 -3.63 -3.39 0.50
N ASP A 49 -2.80 -2.75 1.31
CA ASP A 49 -2.80 -1.29 1.52
C ASP A 49 -1.48 -0.67 1.02
N PHE A 50 -1.56 0.51 0.41
CA PHE A 50 -0.44 1.21 -0.23
C PHE A 50 -0.10 2.51 0.48
N ILE A 51 1.18 2.69 0.80
CA ILE A 51 1.73 3.94 1.35
C ILE A 51 2.85 4.42 0.41
N GLY A 52 2.75 5.66 -0.04
CA GLY A 52 3.75 6.24 -0.94
C GLY A 52 3.17 7.20 -1.97
N SER A 53 4.03 8.09 -2.45
CA SER A 53 3.72 9.02 -3.54
C SER A 53 3.59 8.26 -4.86
N GLU A 54 2.54 8.54 -5.62
CA GLU A 54 2.36 7.98 -6.96
C GLU A 54 3.26 8.65 -8.02
N ALA A 55 3.75 7.84 -8.94
CA ALA A 55 4.21 8.28 -10.24
C ALA A 55 2.98 8.61 -11.12
N ARG A 56 3.20 9.43 -12.16
CA ARG A 56 2.10 9.95 -13.00
C ARG A 56 1.30 8.86 -13.71
N ASP A 57 1.93 7.72 -13.98
CA ASP A 57 1.39 6.58 -14.71
C ASP A 57 0.46 5.69 -13.86
N VAL A 58 0.61 5.66 -12.53
CA VAL A 58 -0.12 4.71 -11.67
C VAL A 58 -1.31 5.27 -10.90
N GLY A 59 -1.53 6.58 -10.97
CA GLY A 59 -2.57 7.20 -10.15
C GLY A 59 -4.01 6.82 -10.52
N SER A 60 -4.30 6.61 -11.81
CA SER A 60 -5.64 6.16 -12.23
C SER A 60 -5.95 4.72 -11.76
N PRO A 61 -5.05 3.73 -11.95
CA PRO A 61 -5.19 2.39 -11.36
C PRO A 61 -5.39 2.38 -9.84
N LEU A 62 -4.57 3.11 -9.08
CA LEU A 62 -4.68 3.18 -7.61
C LEU A 62 -6.02 3.75 -7.16
N ARG A 63 -6.44 4.87 -7.75
CA ARG A 63 -7.75 5.47 -7.47
C ARG A 63 -8.91 4.56 -7.83
N ARG A 64 -8.78 3.77 -8.90
CA ARG A 64 -9.79 2.76 -9.27
C ARG A 64 -9.86 1.67 -8.21
N ALA A 65 -8.73 1.06 -7.85
CA ALA A 65 -8.65 0.01 -6.84
C ALA A 65 -9.22 0.47 -5.49
N GLN A 66 -8.93 1.71 -5.09
CA GLN A 66 -9.50 2.33 -3.89
C GLN A 66 -11.01 2.52 -3.99
N ARG A 67 -11.52 3.00 -5.12
CA ARG A 67 -12.95 3.23 -5.32
C ARG A 67 -13.77 1.95 -5.24
N VAL A 68 -13.23 0.82 -5.71
CA VAL A 68 -13.90 -0.48 -5.66
C VAL A 68 -13.62 -1.26 -4.36
N GLY A 69 -12.89 -0.65 -3.41
CA GLY A 69 -12.59 -1.26 -2.11
C GLY A 69 -11.53 -2.36 -2.12
N LEU A 70 -10.79 -2.52 -3.22
CA LEU A 70 -9.74 -3.54 -3.35
C LEU A 70 -8.50 -3.22 -2.51
N ALA A 71 -8.16 -1.94 -2.39
CA ALA A 71 -6.98 -1.48 -1.67
C ALA A 71 -7.18 -0.09 -1.08
N ALA A 72 -6.61 0.21 0.09
CA ALA A 72 -6.50 1.59 0.54
C ALA A 72 -5.18 2.18 0.02
N TRP A 73 -5.22 3.40 -0.53
CA TRP A 73 -4.02 4.16 -0.85
C TRP A 73 -4.00 5.45 -0.02
N PHE A 74 -2.91 5.66 0.72
CA PHE A 74 -2.76 6.75 1.68
C PHE A 74 -1.93 7.93 1.16
N GLY A 75 -1.37 7.83 -0.04
CA GLY A 75 -0.43 8.82 -0.56
C GLY A 75 0.86 8.88 0.27
N TYR A 76 1.53 10.02 0.22
CA TYR A 76 2.70 10.29 1.05
C TYR A 76 2.28 10.50 2.52
N VAL A 77 2.96 9.79 3.43
CA VAL A 77 2.83 9.98 4.88
C VAL A 77 4.22 10.07 5.49
N LEU A 78 4.35 10.80 6.61
CA LEU A 78 5.62 10.88 7.34
C LEU A 78 5.97 9.51 7.95
N ASP A 79 7.26 9.20 8.08
CA ASP A 79 7.75 7.89 8.53
C ASP A 79 7.13 7.41 9.84
N ARG A 80 6.99 8.31 10.84
CA ARG A 80 6.33 7.98 12.10
C ARG A 80 4.90 7.47 11.92
N HIS A 81 4.18 8.03 10.94
CA HIS A 81 2.82 7.60 10.62
C HIS A 81 2.82 6.32 9.79
N ALA A 82 3.79 6.13 8.90
CA ALA A 82 3.95 4.87 8.18
C ALA A 82 4.15 3.70 9.15
N VAL A 83 5.03 3.86 10.15
CA VAL A 83 5.27 2.85 11.19
C VAL A 83 3.98 2.54 11.96
N LEU A 84 3.24 3.57 12.38
CA LEU A 84 1.95 3.37 13.05
C LEU A 84 0.90 2.71 12.14
N MET A 85 0.92 2.97 10.84
CA MET A 85 0.07 2.27 9.87
C MET A 85 0.50 0.81 9.67
N ALA A 86 1.77 0.49 9.94
CA ALA A 86 2.31 -0.87 9.90
C ALA A 86 1.94 -1.68 11.14
N GLU A 87 1.72 -1.03 12.27
CA GLU A 87 1.26 -1.68 13.49
C GLU A 87 -0.16 -2.23 13.25
N GLY A 88 -0.25 -3.54 13.03
CA GLY A 88 -1.47 -4.25 12.61
C GLY A 88 -1.41 -4.88 11.23
N ALA A 89 -0.31 -4.65 10.50
CA ALA A 89 0.06 -5.42 9.31
C ALA A 89 0.35 -6.88 9.66
N MET A 90 -0.12 -7.83 8.83
CA MET A 90 0.32 -9.22 8.96
C MET A 90 1.69 -9.45 8.29
N ALA A 91 2.02 -8.67 7.26
CA ALA A 91 3.28 -8.77 6.54
C ALA A 91 3.57 -7.49 5.74
N GLY A 92 4.85 -7.20 5.51
CA GLY A 92 5.32 -6.25 4.51
C GLY A 92 5.48 -6.93 3.15
N LEU A 93 5.13 -6.21 2.07
CA LEU A 93 5.34 -6.63 0.69
C LEU A 93 6.25 -5.61 0.02
N SER A 94 7.39 -6.08 -0.47
CA SER A 94 8.28 -5.30 -1.32
C SER A 94 8.51 -6.11 -2.58
N LEU A 95 8.11 -5.55 -3.73
CA LEU A 95 8.54 -6.08 -5.01
C LEU A 95 9.97 -5.59 -5.23
N ALA A 96 10.88 -6.51 -5.51
CA ALA A 96 12.27 -6.18 -5.81
C ALA A 96 12.30 -5.38 -7.13
N ASP A 97 13.14 -4.34 -7.19
CA ASP A 97 13.60 -3.88 -8.50
C ASP A 97 14.43 -5.03 -9.10
N ASP A 98 14.43 -5.19 -10.43
CA ASP A 98 15.21 -6.21 -11.18
C ASP A 98 16.75 -6.16 -10.94
N ILE A 99 17.22 -5.33 -10.01
CA ILE A 99 18.61 -5.25 -9.56
C ILE A 99 18.88 -6.32 -8.48
N ILE A 100 18.62 -7.59 -8.79
CA ILE A 100 19.48 -8.67 -8.27
C ILE A 100 20.52 -8.91 -9.36
N GLY A 101 21.46 -7.98 -9.47
CA GLY A 101 22.52 -8.02 -10.49
C GLY A 101 23.55 -9.14 -10.27
N THR A 102 23.45 -9.92 -9.19
CA THR A 102 24.30 -11.09 -8.99
C THR A 102 23.57 -12.09 -8.09
N PRO A 103 23.40 -13.37 -8.50
CA PRO A 103 22.96 -14.40 -7.57
C PRO A 103 23.96 -14.51 -6.41
N PRO A 104 23.53 -14.74 -5.16
CA PRO A 104 24.46 -14.92 -4.06
C PRO A 104 25.40 -16.09 -4.38
N THR A 105 26.67 -15.80 -4.62
CA THR A 105 27.71 -16.83 -4.70
C THR A 105 27.83 -17.46 -3.33
N LYS A 106 27.54 -18.75 -3.26
CA LYS A 106 27.85 -19.61 -2.12
C LYS A 106 29.37 -19.72 -1.95
#